data_AF-A0A7S0UFE7-F1
#
_entry.id   AF-A0A7S0UFE7-F1
#
_cell.length_a   1.000
_cell.length_b   1.000
_cell.length_c   1.000
_cell.angle_alpha   90.00
_cell.angle_beta   90.00
_cell.angle_gamma   90.00
#
_symmetry.space_group_name_H-M   'P 1'
#
loop_
_entity.id
_entity.type
_entity.pdbx_description
1 polymer ?
#
loop_
_entity_poly.entity_id
_entity_poly.type
_entity_poly.pdbx_seq_one_letter_code
_entity_poly.pdbx_strand_id
1 'polypeptide(L)'
;LSGPCCGFDLERNIRDTLTKKEQLRKLRAAQNHRIYASHGDWYIAQPAPFLLQGVALLAQCAYQHEPQVLDAIAKLGYKKIGWQAVDVMASANSQTDEKNQKMPSAIQNSVLGDMEDMFLDKDNPGFAHLHDLACQQGESTYTDPATGYAVFTKIAHEKRGKCCGSGCRHCPYSHANVKNKAAKIQQPSVLYQQKEDGPSQIFSINANKDIKVLFFSGGKDSFLAIRAMVRSYYEDGPFGLVLMTTFDATSRIIAHQEVGIDQVIKQASHLDINLVGIPLRRGSGETYTDRIRCGLKVIQGFIPPKSRLSSLVFGDLHLSHIKEWRDKILSQLDCKLEYPLWKRPYSDLMEDLEASKVPCKVSGTTREKEVPLGTSFDRSLYERLIGSDIDAFGESGEFHSLVMVWEVPRCTVLGLRK
;
A
#
# COMPACT_ATOMS: atom_id res chain seq x y z
N LEU A 1 -7.12 41.68 -17.03
CA LEU A 1 -7.14 40.20 -17.13
C LEU A 1 -5.71 39.69 -16.98
N SER A 2 -5.27 39.47 -15.74
CA SER A 2 -4.01 38.83 -15.41
C SER A 2 -4.24 38.11 -14.09
N GLY A 3 -4.73 36.87 -14.18
CA GLY A 3 -4.91 36.00 -13.02
C GLY A 3 -3.55 35.58 -12.47
N PRO A 4 -3.41 35.39 -11.15
CA PRO A 4 -2.17 34.92 -10.56
C PRO A 4 -1.88 33.50 -11.07
N CYS A 5 -0.83 33.40 -11.87
CA CYS A 5 -0.25 32.14 -12.32
C CYS A 5 0.34 31.43 -11.09
N CYS A 6 0.17 30.11 -11.00
CA CYS A 6 0.84 29.28 -10.00
C CYS A 6 2.36 29.23 -10.30
N GLY A 7 3.05 30.32 -9.95
CA GLY A 7 4.50 30.47 -10.10
C GLY A 7 5.16 30.33 -8.75
N PHE A 8 6.14 29.43 -8.66
CA PHE A 8 7.09 29.29 -7.58
C PHE A 8 7.41 30.62 -6.86
N ASP A 9 7.16 30.67 -5.55
CA ASP A 9 7.49 31.81 -4.67
C ASP A 9 8.66 31.39 -3.77
N LEU A 10 9.80 32.04 -3.97
CA LEU A 10 11.05 31.73 -3.26
C LEU A 10 10.95 32.08 -1.77
N GLU A 11 10.35 33.21 -1.42
CA GLU A 11 10.18 33.62 -0.02
C GLU A 11 9.28 32.64 0.72
N ARG A 12 8.22 32.18 0.04
CA ARG A 12 7.31 31.18 0.60
C ARG A 12 7.96 29.80 0.75
N ASN A 13 8.75 29.34 -0.22
CA ASN A 13 9.50 28.08 -0.09
C ASN A 13 10.53 28.11 1.06
N ILE A 14 11.18 29.26 1.27
CA ILE A 14 12.08 29.47 2.40
C ILE A 14 11.29 29.36 3.71
N ARG A 15 10.10 29.99 3.78
CA ARG A 15 9.22 29.92 4.96
C ARG A 15 8.76 28.49 5.24
N ASP A 16 8.30 27.75 4.24
CA ASP A 16 7.85 26.35 4.39
C ASP A 16 8.99 25.43 4.86
N THR A 17 10.20 25.65 4.34
CA THR A 17 11.42 24.95 4.77
C THR A 17 11.76 25.22 6.24
N LEU A 18 11.61 26.48 6.68
CA LEU A 18 11.85 26.88 8.07
C LEU A 18 10.77 26.32 9.02
N THR A 19 9.50 26.31 8.61
CA THR A 19 8.38 25.75 9.39
C THR A 19 8.54 24.25 9.63
N LYS A 20 8.99 23.50 8.62
CA LYS A 20 9.22 22.04 8.72
C LYS A 20 10.58 21.65 9.30
N LYS A 21 11.45 22.62 9.61
CA LYS A 21 12.79 22.42 10.16
C LYS A 21 12.79 21.55 11.42
N GLU A 22 11.76 21.67 12.26
CA GLU A 22 11.66 20.90 13.51
C GLU A 22 11.32 19.42 13.30
N GLN A 23 10.49 19.12 12.30
CA GLN A 23 10.25 17.73 11.88
C GLN A 23 11.48 17.15 11.19
N LEU A 24 12.13 17.92 10.31
CA LEU A 24 13.36 17.51 9.66
C LEU A 24 14.46 17.21 10.69
N ARG A 25 14.58 18.00 11.77
CA ARG A 25 15.51 17.77 12.90
C ARG A 25 15.38 16.40 13.57
N LYS A 26 14.21 15.75 13.50
CA LYS A 26 14.01 14.39 14.04
C LYS A 26 14.59 13.30 13.12
N LEU A 27 14.82 13.61 11.85
CA LEU A 27 15.38 12.66 10.89
C LEU A 27 16.88 12.44 11.17
N ARG A 28 17.31 11.18 11.06
CA ARG A 28 18.72 10.78 11.19
C ARG A 28 19.64 11.59 10.27
N ALA A 29 19.17 12.03 9.11
CA ALA A 29 19.95 12.87 8.20
C ALA A 29 20.18 14.29 8.77
N ALA A 30 19.18 14.92 9.39
CA ALA A 30 19.31 16.26 9.97
C ALA A 30 20.11 16.26 11.28
N GLN A 31 19.93 15.25 12.13
CA GLN A 31 20.71 15.07 13.36
C GLN A 31 22.21 14.95 13.09
N ASN A 32 22.57 14.46 11.90
CA ASN A 32 23.95 14.33 11.44
C ASN A 32 24.38 15.48 10.51
N HIS A 33 23.60 16.58 10.44
CA HIS A 33 23.86 17.74 9.58
C HIS A 33 24.04 17.42 8.08
N ARG A 34 23.39 16.38 7.57
CA ARG A 34 23.54 15.91 6.18
C ARG A 34 22.50 16.46 5.22
N ILE A 35 21.47 17.16 5.69
CA ILE A 35 20.46 17.76 4.79
C ILE A 35 21.02 19.05 4.19
N TYR A 36 21.17 19.12 2.87
CA TYR A 36 21.70 20.30 2.18
C TYR A 36 20.69 20.99 1.27
N ALA A 37 19.59 20.31 0.92
CA ALA A 37 18.45 20.92 0.25
C ALA A 37 17.15 20.28 0.76
N SER A 38 16.06 21.05 0.75
CA SER A 38 14.73 20.56 1.09
C SER A 38 13.68 21.28 0.26
N HIS A 39 12.62 20.58 -0.11
CA HIS A 39 11.47 21.10 -0.82
C HIS A 39 10.18 20.51 -0.24
N GLY A 40 9.50 21.27 0.62
CA GLY A 40 8.27 20.80 1.28
C GLY A 40 8.50 19.55 2.13
N ASP A 41 7.92 18.42 1.71
CA ASP A 41 8.07 17.11 2.38
C ASP A 41 9.30 16.31 1.92
N TRP A 42 10.07 16.84 0.98
CA TRP A 42 11.21 16.15 0.38
C TRP A 42 12.49 16.80 0.88
N TYR A 43 13.50 16.00 1.21
CA TYR A 43 14.82 16.49 1.56
C TYR A 43 15.88 15.74 0.78
N ILE A 44 16.93 16.45 0.40
CA ILE A 44 18.12 15.88 -0.19
C ILE A 44 19.19 15.88 0.90
N ALA A 45 19.53 14.68 1.33
CA ALA A 45 20.62 14.47 2.27
C ALA A 45 21.87 14.00 1.54
N GLN A 46 23.03 14.47 2.00
CA GLN A 46 24.30 13.84 1.67
C GLN A 46 24.24 12.36 2.08
N PRO A 47 24.73 11.46 1.21
CA PRO A 47 24.87 10.04 1.54
C PRO A 47 25.50 9.86 2.92
N ALA A 48 25.06 8.85 3.67
CA ALA A 48 25.74 8.53 4.92
C ALA A 48 27.22 8.23 4.63
N PRO A 49 28.16 8.55 5.54
CA PRO A 49 29.58 8.27 5.32
C PRO A 49 29.83 6.82 4.87
N PHE A 50 29.08 5.87 5.42
CA PHE A 50 29.11 4.45 5.06
C PHE A 50 28.54 4.13 3.66
N LEU A 51 27.53 4.87 3.20
CA LEU A 51 26.99 4.73 1.85
C LEU A 51 27.94 5.34 0.82
N LEU A 52 28.54 6.50 1.12
CA LEU A 52 29.58 7.11 0.29
C LEU A 52 30.81 6.19 0.20
N GLN A 53 31.20 5.57 1.31
CA GLN A 53 32.26 4.55 1.34
C GLN A 53 31.88 3.31 0.53
N GLY A 54 30.66 2.78 0.69
CA GLY A 54 30.19 1.61 -0.07
C GLY A 54 30.13 1.86 -1.58
N VAL A 55 29.67 3.04 -2.00
CA VAL A 55 29.65 3.46 -3.41
C VAL A 55 31.07 3.68 -3.94
N ALA A 56 31.96 4.30 -3.16
CA ALA A 56 33.36 4.46 -3.55
C ALA A 56 34.08 3.11 -3.68
N LEU A 57 33.79 2.14 -2.81
CA LEU A 57 34.33 0.78 -2.87
C LEU A 57 33.85 0.04 -4.12
N LEU A 58 32.54 0.07 -4.38
CA LEU A 58 31.97 -0.52 -5.61
C LEU A 58 32.58 0.11 -6.87
N ALA A 59 32.75 1.43 -6.88
CA ALA A 59 33.39 2.13 -7.98
C ALA A 59 34.87 1.75 -8.13
N GLN A 60 35.61 1.58 -7.04
CA GLN A 60 37.00 1.11 -7.09
C GLN A 60 37.13 -0.31 -7.63
N CYS A 61 36.22 -1.21 -7.25
CA CYS A 61 36.19 -2.57 -7.80
C CYS A 61 35.82 -2.58 -9.29
N ALA A 62 34.83 -1.78 -9.69
CA ALA A 62 34.37 -1.70 -11.08
C ALA A 62 35.42 -1.11 -12.02
N TYR A 63 36.20 -0.12 -11.56
CA TYR A 63 37.21 0.60 -12.34
C TYR A 63 38.65 0.27 -11.91
N GLN A 64 38.88 -0.95 -11.40
CA GLN A 64 40.17 -1.39 -10.85
C GLN A 64 41.35 -1.30 -11.84
N HIS A 65 41.08 -1.19 -13.15
CA HIS A 65 42.08 -1.10 -14.21
C HIS A 65 42.21 0.32 -14.80
N GLU A 66 41.54 1.32 -14.24
CA GLU A 66 41.54 2.70 -14.73
C GLU A 66 42.13 3.67 -13.68
N PRO A 67 43.45 3.91 -13.71
CA PRO A 67 44.16 4.63 -12.65
C PRO A 67 43.67 6.07 -12.43
N GLN A 68 43.24 6.74 -13.50
CA GLN A 68 42.74 8.11 -13.45
C GLN A 68 41.40 8.21 -12.71
N VAL A 69 40.54 7.19 -12.87
CA VAL A 69 39.24 7.11 -12.20
C VAL A 69 39.45 6.81 -10.71
N LEU A 70 40.38 5.91 -10.39
CA LEU A 70 40.74 5.58 -9.01
C LEU A 70 41.31 6.79 -8.25
N ASP A 71 42.14 7.62 -8.89
CA ASP A 71 42.69 8.84 -8.30
C ASP A 71 41.61 9.92 -8.08
N ALA A 72 40.67 10.05 -9.02
CA ALA A 72 39.51 10.94 -8.87
C ALA A 72 38.60 10.48 -7.72
N ILE A 73 38.35 9.18 -7.59
CA ILE A 73 37.56 8.62 -6.48
C ILE A 73 38.26 8.88 -5.14
N ALA A 74 39.57 8.67 -5.06
CA ALA A 74 40.34 8.89 -3.83
C ALA A 74 40.29 10.35 -3.32
N LYS A 75 40.12 11.32 -4.22
CA LYS A 75 39.99 12.75 -3.91
C LYS A 75 38.62 13.16 -3.35
N LEU A 76 37.62 12.28 -3.35
CA LEU A 76 36.25 12.58 -2.88
C LEU A 76 36.11 12.67 -1.35
N GLY A 77 37.19 12.54 -0.58
CA GLY A 77 37.22 12.92 0.84
C GLY A 77 36.47 11.99 1.81
N TYR A 78 36.31 10.71 1.49
CA TYR A 78 35.79 9.72 2.44
C TYR A 78 36.90 9.21 3.39
N LYS A 79 36.60 9.08 4.69
CA LYS A 79 37.56 8.51 5.67
C LYS A 79 37.83 7.04 5.34
N LYS A 80 39.09 6.66 5.09
CA LYS A 80 39.51 5.25 5.08
C LYS A 80 39.50 4.72 6.50
N ILE A 81 38.59 3.79 6.81
CA ILE A 81 38.75 2.89 7.95
C ILE A 81 39.72 1.82 7.43
N GLY A 82 40.84 1.62 8.13
CA GLY A 82 41.88 0.68 7.69
C GLY A 82 41.32 -0.74 7.59
N TRP A 83 41.38 -1.32 6.38
CA TRP A 83 41.07 -2.72 6.16
C TRP A 83 42.22 -3.37 5.39
N GLN A 84 42.59 -4.58 5.81
CA GLN A 84 43.44 -5.49 5.05
C GLN A 84 42.56 -6.33 4.13
N ALA A 85 43.06 -6.62 2.93
CA ALA A 85 42.42 -7.57 2.02
C ALA A 85 42.40 -8.95 2.68
N VAL A 86 41.22 -9.57 2.71
CA VAL A 86 41.05 -10.95 3.18
C VAL A 86 40.68 -11.81 1.98
N ASP A 87 41.51 -12.81 1.70
CA ASP A 87 41.27 -13.82 0.69
C ASP A 87 40.20 -14.80 1.19
N VAL A 88 39.05 -14.81 0.53
CA VAL A 88 37.82 -15.47 1.00
C VAL A 88 37.87 -17.00 0.80
N MET A 89 38.95 -17.53 0.22
CA MET A 89 39.11 -18.98 0.01
C MET A 89 39.87 -19.70 1.13
N ALA A 90 40.34 -19.00 2.17
CA ALA A 90 41.32 -19.55 3.12
C ALA A 90 40.84 -19.81 4.56
N SER A 91 39.57 -19.57 4.94
CA SER A 91 39.20 -19.69 6.36
C SER A 91 37.76 -20.16 6.59
N ALA A 92 37.56 -21.46 6.42
CA ALA A 92 36.67 -22.22 7.29
C ALA A 92 37.30 -22.34 8.69
N ASN A 93 36.46 -22.24 9.73
CA ASN A 93 36.72 -22.33 11.18
C ASN A 93 37.10 -21.03 11.92
N SER A 94 36.12 -20.42 12.62
CA SER A 94 35.95 -20.57 14.08
C SER A 94 34.83 -19.68 14.67
N GLN A 95 34.15 -20.26 15.67
CA GLN A 95 33.27 -19.72 16.72
C GLN A 95 33.96 -18.59 17.55
N THR A 96 33.36 -17.73 18.38
CA THR A 96 32.04 -17.51 19.00
C THR A 96 32.03 -16.10 19.65
N ASP A 97 30.84 -15.59 19.99
CA ASP A 97 30.44 -15.06 21.31
C ASP A 97 29.65 -13.74 21.36
N GLU A 98 28.58 -13.85 22.16
CA GLU A 98 27.43 -12.97 22.36
C GLU A 98 27.74 -11.71 23.17
N LYS A 99 26.88 -10.70 23.03
CA LYS A 99 26.37 -9.93 24.18
C LYS A 99 25.00 -9.30 23.92
N ASN A 100 24.04 -9.84 24.69
CA ASN A 100 22.67 -9.40 24.90
C ASN A 100 22.55 -7.95 25.42
N GLN A 101 21.64 -7.17 24.86
CA GLN A 101 20.97 -6.08 25.58
C GLN A 101 19.46 -6.06 25.25
N LYS A 102 18.66 -6.26 26.30
CA LYS A 102 17.19 -6.27 26.31
C LYS A 102 16.62 -4.90 25.92
N MET A 103 15.65 -4.88 25.02
CA MET A 103 14.77 -3.73 24.79
C MET A 103 13.48 -3.81 25.61
N PRO A 104 12.88 -2.68 26.00
CA PRO A 104 11.73 -2.65 26.88
C PRO A 104 10.46 -3.15 26.19
N SER A 105 9.71 -3.95 26.93
CA SER A 105 8.37 -4.44 26.62
C SER A 105 7.34 -3.31 26.74
N ALA A 106 6.96 -2.73 25.60
CA ALA A 106 5.69 -2.03 25.46
C ALA A 106 5.43 -1.84 23.97
N ILE A 107 4.60 -2.71 23.40
CA ILE A 107 3.61 -2.50 22.32
C ILE A 107 3.10 -3.91 22.00
N GLN A 108 1.94 -4.27 22.55
CA GLN A 108 1.30 -5.56 22.32
C GLN A 108 -0.16 -5.40 21.86
N ASN A 109 -0.48 -4.29 21.18
CA ASN A 109 -1.83 -4.00 20.66
C ASN A 109 -1.74 -3.17 19.36
N SER A 110 -1.20 -3.73 18.29
CA SER A 110 -1.24 -3.14 16.93
C SER A 110 -1.77 -4.18 15.97
N VAL A 111 -3.04 -4.05 15.61
CA VAL A 111 -3.88 -5.16 15.07
C VAL A 111 -4.24 -4.93 13.60
N LEU A 112 -4.03 -3.72 13.06
CA LEU A 112 -4.26 -3.42 11.65
C LEU A 112 -3.58 -2.11 11.32
N GLY A 113 -2.38 -2.17 10.77
CA GLY A 113 -1.60 -0.96 10.62
C GLY A 113 -2.05 -0.04 9.47
N ASP A 114 -3.01 -0.42 8.61
CA ASP A 114 -3.69 0.50 7.68
C ASP A 114 -4.44 1.62 8.43
N MET A 115 -4.84 1.36 9.67
CA MET A 115 -5.67 2.27 10.46
C MET A 115 -4.92 2.96 11.58
N GLU A 116 -3.79 2.38 12.01
CA GLU A 116 -2.92 2.99 13.00
C GLU A 116 -2.41 4.36 12.55
N ASP A 117 -2.23 4.54 11.24
CA ASP A 117 -1.86 5.82 10.61
C ASP A 117 -3.04 6.81 10.43
N MET A 118 -4.27 6.40 10.73
CA MET A 118 -5.50 7.21 10.60
C MET A 118 -6.19 7.50 11.93
N PHE A 119 -5.57 7.20 13.07
CA PHE A 119 -6.11 7.64 14.36
C PHE A 119 -6.20 9.16 14.39
N LEU A 120 -7.36 9.66 14.79
CA LEU A 120 -7.64 11.08 14.90
C LEU A 120 -6.73 11.67 15.98
N ASP A 121 -5.88 12.62 15.58
CA ASP A 121 -5.32 13.58 16.53
C ASP A 121 -6.45 14.51 16.96
N LYS A 122 -6.92 14.37 18.21
CA LYS A 122 -8.03 15.18 18.74
C LYS A 122 -7.72 16.68 18.71
N ASP A 123 -6.44 17.04 18.69
CA ASP A 123 -5.97 18.43 18.66
C ASP A 123 -5.75 18.96 17.24
N ASN A 124 -5.89 18.11 16.21
CA ASN A 124 -5.79 18.49 14.80
C ASN A 124 -6.91 17.85 13.97
N PRO A 125 -8.04 18.55 13.74
CA PRO A 125 -9.19 18.00 13.01
C PRO A 125 -8.92 17.76 11.51
N GLY A 126 -7.70 18.08 11.04
CA GLY A 126 -7.26 17.83 9.68
C GLY A 126 -7.94 18.72 8.63
N PHE A 127 -7.48 18.60 7.39
CA PHE A 127 -7.99 19.46 6.31
C PHE A 127 -9.41 19.08 5.85
N ALA A 128 -9.93 17.90 6.18
CA ALA A 128 -11.27 17.47 5.79
C ALA A 128 -12.35 18.27 6.54
N HIS A 129 -12.15 18.52 7.84
CA HIS A 129 -13.07 19.35 8.62
C HIS A 129 -13.15 20.79 8.07
N LEU A 130 -12.00 21.39 7.74
CA LEU A 130 -11.94 22.74 7.16
C LEU A 130 -12.60 22.80 5.78
N HIS A 131 -12.43 21.75 4.97
CA HIS A 131 -13.13 21.60 3.71
C HIS A 131 -14.65 21.55 3.92
N ASP A 132 -15.13 20.78 4.87
CA ASP A 132 -16.56 20.60 5.12
C ASP A 132 -17.21 21.88 5.64
N LEU A 133 -16.52 22.61 6.53
CA LEU A 133 -16.95 23.92 7.01
C LEU A 133 -17.05 24.94 5.86
N ALA A 134 -16.04 25.00 5.00
CA ALA A 134 -16.05 25.86 3.83
C ALA A 134 -17.20 25.49 2.88
N CYS A 135 -17.48 24.20 2.68
CA CYS A 135 -18.63 23.76 1.90
C CYS A 135 -19.96 24.21 2.52
N GLN A 136 -20.13 24.07 3.84
CA GLN A 136 -21.35 24.51 4.53
C GLN A 136 -21.58 26.03 4.39
N GLN A 137 -20.50 26.81 4.30
CA GLN A 137 -20.55 28.26 4.09
C GLN A 137 -20.70 28.66 2.60
N GLY A 138 -20.70 27.69 1.68
CA GLY A 138 -20.79 27.95 0.23
C GLY A 138 -19.48 28.43 -0.40
N GLU A 139 -18.38 28.37 0.34
CA GLU A 139 -17.06 28.84 -0.07
C GLU A 139 -16.43 27.95 -1.14
N SER A 140 -15.71 28.58 -2.07
CA SER A 140 -15.06 27.88 -3.19
C SER A 140 -13.68 27.31 -2.83
N THR A 141 -13.07 27.80 -1.76
CA THR A 141 -11.74 27.40 -1.31
C THR A 141 -11.63 27.42 0.21
N TYR A 142 -10.69 26.67 0.77
CA TYR A 142 -10.23 26.80 2.14
C TYR A 142 -8.69 26.83 2.19
N THR A 143 -8.11 27.29 3.29
CA THR A 143 -6.65 27.30 3.47
C THR A 143 -6.19 25.99 4.09
N ASP A 144 -5.30 25.27 3.41
CA ASP A 144 -4.71 24.02 3.90
C ASP A 144 -3.78 24.30 5.09
N PRO A 145 -4.04 23.76 6.30
CA PRO A 145 -3.29 24.13 7.50
C PRO A 145 -1.81 23.70 7.43
N ALA A 146 -1.49 22.65 6.68
CA ALA A 146 -0.13 22.14 6.56
C ALA A 146 0.74 22.93 5.58
N THR A 147 0.14 23.56 4.56
CA THR A 147 0.86 24.21 3.43
C THR A 147 0.52 25.69 3.24
N GLY A 148 -0.52 26.17 3.91
CA GLY A 148 -1.08 27.52 3.72
C GLY A 148 -1.68 27.77 2.34
N TYR A 149 -1.77 26.77 1.45
CA TYR A 149 -2.31 26.96 0.10
C TYR A 149 -3.83 27.03 0.11
N ALA A 150 -4.40 27.83 -0.80
CA ALA A 150 -5.82 27.79 -1.09
C ALA A 150 -6.16 26.51 -1.85
N VAL A 151 -7.04 25.68 -1.28
CA VAL A 151 -7.48 24.41 -1.86
C VAL A 151 -8.96 24.52 -2.24
N PHE A 152 -9.27 24.20 -3.50
CA PHE A 152 -10.65 24.19 -3.98
C PHE A 152 -11.52 23.18 -3.23
N THR A 153 -12.71 23.62 -2.84
CA THR A 153 -13.73 22.77 -2.21
C THR A 153 -14.44 21.90 -3.24
N LYS A 154 -15.17 20.88 -2.74
CA LYS A 154 -16.08 20.10 -3.57
C LYS A 154 -17.07 20.99 -4.33
N ILE A 155 -17.62 22.03 -3.70
CA ILE A 155 -18.56 22.98 -4.32
C ILE A 155 -17.94 23.68 -5.53
N ALA A 156 -16.69 24.13 -5.43
CA ALA A 156 -16.00 24.74 -6.57
C ALA A 156 -15.84 23.77 -7.74
N HIS A 157 -15.61 22.49 -7.45
CA HIS A 157 -15.55 21.45 -8.46
C HIS A 157 -16.92 21.10 -9.05
N GLU A 158 -17.98 21.10 -8.25
CA GLU A 158 -19.37 20.90 -8.71
C GLU A 158 -19.82 22.04 -9.61
N LYS A 159 -19.52 23.30 -9.25
CA LYS A 159 -19.76 24.49 -10.10
C LYS A 159 -19.06 24.39 -11.46
N ARG A 160 -17.90 23.71 -11.54
CA ARG A 160 -17.20 23.44 -12.80
C ARG A 160 -17.93 22.41 -13.68
N GLY A 161 -18.73 21.52 -13.09
CA GLY A 161 -19.54 20.52 -13.81
C GLY A 161 -18.78 19.31 -14.36
N LYS A 162 -17.44 19.27 -14.29
CA LYS A 162 -16.64 18.15 -14.80
C LYS A 162 -15.30 17.95 -14.08
N CYS A 163 -14.79 16.71 -14.13
CA CYS A 163 -13.42 16.40 -13.71
C CYS A 163 -12.41 17.06 -14.66
N CYS A 164 -11.39 17.76 -14.13
CA CYS A 164 -10.36 18.39 -14.94
C CYS A 164 -9.16 17.47 -15.28
N GLY A 165 -9.12 16.27 -14.68
CA GLY A 165 -8.02 15.31 -14.90
C GLY A 165 -6.73 15.56 -14.10
N SER A 166 -6.73 16.53 -13.18
CA SER A 166 -5.53 16.95 -12.44
C SER A 166 -5.28 16.22 -11.11
N GLY A 167 -6.14 15.29 -10.68
CA GLY A 167 -5.98 14.62 -9.37
C GLY A 167 -6.40 15.48 -8.17
N CYS A 168 -7.41 16.35 -8.32
CA CYS A 168 -7.83 17.27 -7.26
C CYS A 168 -8.17 16.57 -5.94
N ARG A 169 -7.80 17.20 -4.82
CA ARG A 169 -7.98 16.67 -3.46
C ARG A 169 -9.44 16.32 -3.14
N HIS A 170 -10.41 17.12 -3.61
CA HIS A 170 -11.84 16.97 -3.29
C HIS A 170 -12.71 16.75 -4.53
N CYS A 171 -12.19 16.03 -5.54
CA CYS A 171 -12.93 15.78 -6.78
C CYS A 171 -14.23 14.99 -6.52
N PRO A 172 -15.42 15.52 -6.84
CA PRO A 172 -16.69 14.82 -6.64
C PRO A 172 -16.99 13.75 -7.71
N TYR A 173 -16.20 13.72 -8.79
CA TYR A 173 -16.46 12.91 -9.99
C TYR A 173 -15.59 11.64 -10.05
N SER A 174 -15.18 11.12 -8.89
CA SER A 174 -14.33 9.92 -8.78
C SER A 174 -13.13 9.94 -9.73
N HIS A 175 -12.54 11.11 -9.95
CA HIS A 175 -11.41 11.32 -10.84
C HIS A 175 -11.60 10.75 -12.26
N ALA A 176 -12.82 10.80 -12.82
CA ALA A 176 -13.17 10.19 -14.11
C ALA A 176 -12.22 10.56 -15.27
N ASN A 177 -11.75 11.81 -15.34
CA ASN A 177 -10.87 12.30 -16.42
C ASN A 177 -9.37 12.23 -16.09
N VAL A 178 -8.99 11.62 -14.95
CA VAL A 178 -7.56 11.41 -14.62
C VAL A 178 -7.05 10.19 -15.39
N LYS A 179 -6.00 10.37 -16.19
CA LYS A 179 -5.38 9.28 -16.98
C LYS A 179 -4.65 8.27 -16.09
N ASN A 180 -3.57 8.71 -15.44
CA ASN A 180 -2.85 7.86 -14.47
C ASN A 180 -3.50 7.99 -13.09
N LYS A 181 -4.60 7.25 -12.89
CA LYS A 181 -5.36 7.27 -11.63
C LYS A 181 -4.50 6.78 -10.47
N ALA A 182 -3.82 5.65 -10.63
CA ALA A 182 -2.96 5.04 -9.62
C ALA A 182 -2.01 6.04 -8.95
N ALA A 183 -1.35 6.88 -9.76
CA ALA A 183 -0.40 7.87 -9.26
C ALA A 183 -1.03 9.17 -8.72
N LYS A 184 -2.30 9.48 -9.04
CA LYS A 184 -2.85 10.83 -8.87
C LYS A 184 -4.14 10.93 -8.06
N ILE A 185 -4.93 9.86 -7.91
CA ILE A 185 -6.21 9.99 -7.21
C ILE A 185 -6.03 10.36 -5.74
N GLN A 186 -6.96 11.18 -5.26
CA GLN A 186 -7.07 11.61 -3.85
C GLN A 186 -8.44 11.25 -3.27
N GLN A 187 -9.36 10.80 -4.12
CA GLN A 187 -10.67 10.30 -3.77
C GLN A 187 -10.80 8.88 -4.32
N PRO A 188 -11.66 8.04 -3.73
CA PRO A 188 -11.90 6.71 -4.26
C PRO A 188 -12.28 6.75 -5.73
N SER A 189 -11.74 5.82 -6.50
CA SER A 189 -11.99 5.75 -7.94
C SER A 189 -11.85 4.32 -8.42
N VAL A 190 -12.58 4.01 -9.50
CA VAL A 190 -12.40 2.78 -10.24
C VAL A 190 -11.04 2.83 -10.95
N LEU A 191 -10.16 1.93 -10.56
CA LEU A 191 -8.80 1.76 -11.11
C LEU A 191 -8.76 0.74 -12.24
N TYR A 192 -9.67 -0.24 -12.23
CA TYR A 192 -9.85 -1.19 -13.31
C TYR A 192 -11.33 -1.56 -13.46
N GLN A 193 -11.80 -1.65 -14.71
CA GLN A 193 -13.13 -2.15 -15.05
C GLN A 193 -12.98 -3.43 -15.86
N GLN A 194 -13.78 -4.42 -15.51
CA GLN A 194 -13.87 -5.68 -16.25
C GLN A 194 -14.29 -5.43 -17.70
N LYS A 195 -13.75 -6.22 -18.63
CA LYS A 195 -14.07 -6.09 -20.06
C LYS A 195 -15.42 -6.75 -20.38
N GLU A 196 -16.25 -6.07 -21.19
CA GLU A 196 -17.55 -6.60 -21.63
C GLU A 196 -17.41 -7.88 -22.48
N ASP A 197 -16.36 -7.97 -23.31
CA ASP A 197 -16.07 -9.13 -24.16
C ASP A 197 -15.03 -10.11 -23.56
N GLY A 198 -14.92 -10.15 -22.23
CA GLY A 198 -13.90 -10.94 -21.51
C GLY A 198 -14.11 -12.47 -21.57
N PRO A 199 -13.03 -13.28 -21.42
CA PRO A 199 -13.02 -14.74 -21.59
C PRO A 199 -13.75 -15.57 -20.50
N SER A 200 -14.58 -14.96 -19.66
CA SER A 200 -15.64 -15.58 -18.82
C SER A 200 -16.17 -14.50 -17.89
N GLN A 201 -17.48 -14.26 -17.92
CA GLN A 201 -18.20 -13.24 -17.14
C GLN A 201 -18.38 -13.60 -15.65
N ILE A 202 -17.57 -14.53 -15.10
CA ILE A 202 -17.58 -14.77 -13.66
C ILE A 202 -17.31 -13.44 -12.95
N PHE A 203 -18.04 -13.22 -11.87
CA PHE A 203 -18.03 -11.98 -11.09
C PHE A 203 -18.50 -10.70 -11.80
N SER A 204 -19.08 -10.81 -13.00
CA SER A 204 -19.65 -9.66 -13.71
C SER A 204 -20.74 -8.98 -12.90
N ILE A 205 -20.74 -7.64 -12.91
CA ILE A 205 -21.73 -6.84 -12.19
C ILE A 205 -22.99 -6.58 -13.02
N ASN A 206 -22.97 -6.87 -14.33
CA ASN A 206 -24.02 -6.44 -15.27
C ASN A 206 -25.33 -7.23 -15.16
N ALA A 207 -25.28 -8.46 -14.64
CA ALA A 207 -26.43 -9.37 -14.58
C ALA A 207 -26.81 -9.79 -13.14
N ASN A 208 -25.98 -9.46 -12.15
CA ASN A 208 -26.11 -10.00 -10.80
C ASN A 208 -26.79 -9.01 -9.84
N LYS A 209 -27.79 -9.50 -9.11
CA LYS A 209 -28.52 -8.71 -8.10
C LYS A 209 -27.70 -8.49 -6.83
N ASP A 210 -26.85 -9.44 -6.48
CA ASP A 210 -26.00 -9.37 -5.29
C ASP A 210 -24.55 -9.11 -5.68
N ILE A 211 -23.98 -8.06 -5.10
CA ILE A 211 -22.59 -7.64 -5.32
C ILE A 211 -21.83 -7.77 -4.01
N LYS A 212 -20.73 -8.53 -4.06
CA LYS A 212 -19.79 -8.69 -2.96
C LYS A 212 -18.57 -7.80 -3.18
N VAL A 213 -18.00 -7.27 -2.11
CA VAL A 213 -16.80 -6.44 -2.15
C VAL A 213 -15.69 -7.13 -1.37
N LEU A 214 -14.64 -7.56 -2.06
CA LEU A 214 -13.47 -8.19 -1.43
C LEU A 214 -12.40 -7.15 -1.13
N PHE A 215 -11.98 -7.08 0.12
CA PHE A 215 -10.79 -6.33 0.52
C PHE A 215 -9.56 -7.05 0.00
N PHE A 216 -8.90 -6.45 -0.98
CA PHE A 216 -7.82 -7.07 -1.73
C PHE A 216 -6.52 -6.31 -1.52
N SER A 217 -5.52 -7.00 -0.95
CA SER A 217 -4.23 -6.42 -0.59
C SER A 217 -3.11 -6.77 -1.59
N GLY A 218 -3.39 -7.72 -2.49
CA GLY A 218 -2.43 -8.27 -3.44
C GLY A 218 -1.57 -9.42 -2.90
N GLY A 219 -1.73 -9.76 -1.62
CA GLY A 219 -1.09 -10.90 -0.99
C GLY A 219 -1.87 -12.21 -1.07
N LYS A 220 -1.20 -13.30 -0.67
CA LYS A 220 -1.67 -14.69 -0.77
C LYS A 220 -3.04 -14.92 -0.14
N ASP A 221 -3.32 -14.30 1.01
CA ASP A 221 -4.57 -14.54 1.75
C ASP A 221 -5.76 -13.93 1.01
N SER A 222 -5.63 -12.69 0.54
CA SER A 222 -6.66 -12.05 -0.30
C SER A 222 -6.83 -12.74 -1.66
N PHE A 223 -5.77 -13.34 -2.20
CA PHE A 223 -5.84 -14.15 -3.42
C PHE A 223 -6.55 -15.48 -3.21
N LEU A 224 -6.22 -16.21 -2.14
CA LEU A 224 -6.92 -17.44 -1.76
C LEU A 224 -8.39 -17.18 -1.44
N ALA A 225 -8.71 -15.99 -0.90
CA ALA A 225 -10.09 -15.58 -0.73
C ALA A 225 -10.82 -15.49 -2.07
N ILE A 226 -10.21 -14.94 -3.15
CA ILE A 226 -10.80 -14.96 -4.49
C ILE A 226 -11.10 -16.39 -4.94
N ARG A 227 -10.15 -17.32 -4.77
CA ARG A 227 -10.34 -18.72 -5.15
C ARG A 227 -11.47 -19.39 -4.35
N ALA A 228 -11.60 -19.06 -3.06
CA ALA A 228 -12.74 -19.48 -2.26
C ALA A 228 -14.07 -18.90 -2.78
N MET A 229 -14.09 -17.63 -3.17
CA MET A 229 -15.26 -17.01 -3.79
C MET A 229 -15.64 -17.66 -5.13
N VAL A 230 -14.67 -18.12 -5.92
CA VAL A 230 -14.95 -18.88 -7.16
C VAL A 230 -15.66 -20.20 -6.83
N ARG A 231 -15.26 -20.90 -5.77
CA ARG A 231 -15.95 -22.12 -5.31
C ARG A 231 -17.38 -21.82 -4.89
N SER A 232 -17.57 -20.81 -4.03
CA SER A 232 -18.91 -20.36 -3.62
C SER A 232 -19.77 -19.90 -4.80
N TYR A 233 -19.19 -19.31 -5.85
CA TYR A 233 -19.93 -18.94 -7.06
C TYR A 233 -20.55 -20.16 -7.76
N TYR A 234 -19.85 -21.30 -7.78
CA TYR A 234 -20.36 -22.53 -8.35
C TYR A 234 -21.29 -23.31 -7.42
N GLU A 235 -21.12 -23.17 -6.10
CA GLU A 235 -21.89 -23.91 -5.08
C GLU A 235 -23.18 -23.18 -4.68
N ASP A 236 -23.07 -21.88 -4.34
CA ASP A 236 -24.18 -21.05 -3.83
C ASP A 236 -24.90 -20.27 -4.94
N GLY A 237 -24.25 -20.15 -6.10
CA GLY A 237 -24.78 -19.46 -7.29
C GLY A 237 -24.07 -18.16 -7.63
N PRO A 238 -24.42 -17.56 -8.79
CA PRO A 238 -23.68 -16.44 -9.35
C PRO A 238 -23.89 -15.13 -8.58
N PHE A 239 -22.81 -14.37 -8.42
CA PHE A 239 -22.80 -13.01 -7.86
C PHE A 239 -21.76 -12.14 -8.54
N GLY A 240 -21.89 -10.81 -8.42
CA GLY A 240 -20.87 -9.86 -8.87
C GLY A 240 -19.79 -9.67 -7.79
N LEU A 241 -18.52 -9.51 -8.20
CA LEU A 241 -17.42 -9.22 -7.26
C LEU A 241 -16.70 -7.93 -7.67
N VAL A 242 -16.42 -7.10 -6.67
CA VAL A 242 -15.56 -5.91 -6.81
C VAL A 242 -14.41 -6.02 -5.82
N LEU A 243 -13.18 -5.85 -6.30
CA LEU A 243 -12.00 -5.73 -5.45
C LEU A 243 -11.93 -4.30 -4.92
N MET A 244 -11.60 -4.16 -3.64
CA MET A 244 -11.41 -2.88 -2.98
C MET A 244 -10.06 -2.88 -2.26
N THR A 245 -9.20 -1.91 -2.56
CA THR A 245 -7.87 -1.80 -1.96
C THR A 245 -7.68 -0.42 -1.36
N THR A 246 -7.15 -0.37 -0.14
CA THR A 246 -6.63 0.83 0.49
C THR A 246 -5.14 0.97 0.20
N PHE A 247 -4.67 2.21 0.06
CA PHE A 247 -3.24 2.50 -0.14
C PHE A 247 -2.93 3.92 0.32
N ASP A 248 -1.69 4.17 0.75
CA ASP A 248 -1.28 5.51 1.16
C ASP A 248 -1.31 6.48 -0.04
N ALA A 249 -1.96 7.63 0.14
CA ALA A 249 -2.16 8.61 -0.93
C ALA A 249 -0.86 9.27 -1.42
N THR A 250 0.23 9.17 -0.65
CA THR A 250 1.53 9.78 -0.96
C THR A 250 2.46 8.74 -1.55
N SER A 251 2.74 7.65 -0.84
CA SER A 251 3.67 6.61 -1.28
C SER A 251 3.09 5.69 -2.35
N ARG A 252 1.76 5.63 -2.46
CA ARG A 252 1.03 4.71 -3.36
C ARG A 252 1.23 3.23 -3.03
N ILE A 253 1.63 2.96 -1.79
CA ILE A 253 1.87 1.61 -1.27
C ILE A 253 0.65 1.16 -0.45
N ILE A 254 0.26 -0.09 -0.61
CA ILE A 254 -0.66 -0.79 0.28
C ILE A 254 0.11 -1.02 1.58
N ALA A 255 -0.36 -0.44 2.68
CA ALA A 255 0.37 -0.47 3.93
C ALA A 255 0.59 -1.93 4.40
N HIS A 256 1.72 -2.14 5.09
CA HIS A 256 2.24 -3.44 5.59
C HIS A 256 2.67 -4.42 4.50
N GLN A 257 1.97 -4.51 3.37
CA GLN A 257 2.33 -5.43 2.30
C GLN A 257 3.61 -5.02 1.56
N GLU A 258 3.98 -3.73 1.62
CA GLU A 258 5.04 -3.11 0.81
C GLU A 258 4.81 -3.28 -0.71
N VAL A 259 3.56 -3.47 -1.11
CA VAL A 259 3.14 -3.64 -2.49
C VAL A 259 2.66 -2.29 -3.04
N GLY A 260 3.13 -1.93 -4.23
CA GLY A 260 2.63 -0.74 -4.94
C GLY A 260 1.26 -0.98 -5.58
N ILE A 261 0.42 0.05 -5.61
CA ILE A 261 -0.92 0.00 -6.22
C ILE A 261 -0.91 -0.48 -7.68
N ASP A 262 0.16 -0.22 -8.42
CA ASP A 262 0.31 -0.67 -9.81
C ASP A 262 0.34 -2.21 -9.93
N GLN A 263 0.90 -2.91 -8.93
CA GLN A 263 0.88 -4.38 -8.90
C GLN A 263 -0.54 -4.91 -8.67
N VAL A 264 -1.30 -4.26 -7.79
CA VAL A 264 -2.70 -4.61 -7.53
C VAL A 264 -3.59 -4.36 -8.75
N ILE A 265 -3.35 -3.25 -9.48
CA ILE A 265 -4.02 -3.00 -10.77
C ILE A 265 -3.65 -4.07 -11.79
N LYS A 266 -2.38 -4.48 -11.84
CA LYS A 266 -1.92 -5.57 -12.72
C LYS A 266 -2.62 -6.89 -12.37
N GLN A 267 -2.80 -7.19 -11.09
CA GLN A 267 -3.56 -8.36 -10.63
C GLN A 267 -5.02 -8.28 -11.06
N ALA A 268 -5.72 -7.19 -10.75
CA ALA A 268 -7.11 -6.98 -11.13
C ALA A 268 -7.31 -7.08 -12.66
N SER A 269 -6.38 -6.53 -13.42
CA SER A 269 -6.40 -6.57 -14.88
C SER A 269 -6.26 -7.97 -15.46
N HIS A 270 -5.36 -8.76 -14.88
CA HIS A 270 -5.15 -10.15 -15.30
C HIS A 270 -6.30 -11.07 -14.87
N LEU A 271 -6.82 -10.86 -13.67
CA LEU A 271 -7.98 -11.58 -13.14
C LEU A 271 -9.29 -11.16 -13.81
N ASP A 272 -9.30 -10.00 -14.49
CA ASP A 272 -10.48 -9.38 -15.11
C ASP A 272 -11.62 -9.19 -14.09
N ILE A 273 -11.30 -8.56 -12.95
CA ILE A 273 -12.25 -8.25 -11.86
C ILE A 273 -12.15 -6.75 -11.57
N ASN A 274 -13.30 -6.08 -11.48
CA ASN A 274 -13.38 -4.64 -11.18
C ASN A 274 -12.58 -4.29 -9.91
N LEU A 275 -11.83 -3.18 -9.94
CA LEU A 275 -11.02 -2.70 -8.81
C LEU A 275 -11.35 -1.25 -8.49
N VAL A 276 -11.68 -0.99 -7.22
CA VAL A 276 -11.78 0.35 -6.64
C VAL A 276 -10.59 0.58 -5.70
N GLY A 277 -9.86 1.66 -5.97
CA GLY A 277 -8.78 2.12 -5.12
C GLY A 277 -9.22 3.21 -4.17
N ILE A 278 -8.80 3.12 -2.91
CA ILE A 278 -9.12 4.06 -1.84
C ILE A 278 -7.81 4.66 -1.30
N PRO A 279 -7.43 5.86 -1.73
CA PRO A 279 -6.27 6.54 -1.18
C PRO A 279 -6.55 6.97 0.27
N LEU A 280 -5.72 6.53 1.21
CA LEU A 280 -5.72 6.94 2.62
C LEU A 280 -4.86 8.20 2.78
N ARG A 281 -5.45 9.26 3.32
CA ARG A 281 -4.83 10.59 3.39
C ARG A 281 -4.43 10.90 4.83
N ARG A 282 -3.13 10.81 5.14
CA ARG A 282 -2.59 11.21 6.44
C ARG A 282 -2.86 12.69 6.72
N GLY A 283 -3.19 13.03 7.96
CA GLY A 283 -3.49 14.43 8.35
C GLY A 283 -4.77 15.01 7.75
N SER A 284 -5.62 14.19 7.11
CA SER A 284 -6.92 14.62 6.62
C SER A 284 -7.94 14.83 7.74
N GLY A 285 -7.81 14.10 8.85
CA GLY A 285 -8.85 14.02 9.88
C GLY A 285 -10.02 13.09 9.50
N GLU A 286 -9.95 12.41 8.35
CA GLU A 286 -10.90 11.36 8.00
C GLU A 286 -10.51 10.06 8.72
N THR A 287 -11.51 9.30 9.18
CA THR A 287 -11.25 7.94 9.69
C THR A 287 -11.12 6.95 8.54
N TYR A 288 -10.54 5.78 8.82
CA TYR A 288 -10.53 4.66 7.88
C TYR A 288 -11.95 4.32 7.39
N THR A 289 -12.92 4.23 8.30
CA THR A 289 -14.32 3.93 7.98
C THR A 289 -14.94 4.98 7.05
N ASP A 290 -14.59 6.27 7.20
CA ASP A 290 -15.08 7.32 6.29
C ASP A 290 -14.56 7.13 4.87
N ARG A 291 -13.29 6.71 4.72
CA ARG A 291 -12.69 6.41 3.41
C ARG A 291 -13.30 5.17 2.79
N ILE A 292 -13.54 4.11 3.56
CA ILE A 292 -14.25 2.92 3.10
C ILE A 292 -15.68 3.27 2.66
N ARG A 293 -16.42 4.05 3.45
CA ARG A 293 -17.77 4.52 3.07
C ARG A 293 -17.76 5.31 1.77
N CYS A 294 -16.76 6.16 1.55
CA CYS A 294 -16.58 6.85 0.26
C CYS A 294 -16.29 5.85 -0.88
N GLY A 295 -15.50 4.82 -0.65
CA GLY A 295 -15.25 3.73 -1.60
C GLY A 295 -16.53 2.98 -1.99
N LEU A 296 -17.34 2.60 -1.00
CA LEU A 296 -18.62 1.93 -1.24
C LEU A 296 -19.59 2.80 -2.04
N LYS A 297 -19.62 4.12 -1.81
CA LYS A 297 -20.40 5.06 -2.64
C LYS A 297 -19.96 5.07 -4.11
N VAL A 298 -18.66 4.93 -4.37
CA VAL A 298 -18.16 4.80 -5.75
C VAL A 298 -18.63 3.49 -6.38
N ILE A 299 -18.59 2.39 -5.63
CA ILE A 299 -19.11 1.09 -6.10
C ILE A 299 -20.61 1.18 -6.41
N GLN A 300 -21.39 1.75 -5.49
CA GLN A 300 -22.82 1.96 -5.68
C GLN A 300 -23.14 2.80 -6.93
N GLY A 301 -22.24 3.70 -7.33
CA GLY A 301 -22.41 4.58 -8.49
C GLY A 301 -22.26 3.90 -9.85
N PHE A 302 -21.66 2.71 -9.93
CA PHE A 302 -21.50 1.99 -11.20
C PHE A 302 -22.14 0.59 -11.23
N ILE A 303 -22.66 0.07 -10.11
CA ILE A 303 -23.47 -1.15 -10.14
C ILE A 303 -24.89 -0.85 -10.67
N PRO A 304 -25.58 -1.83 -11.29
CA PRO A 304 -26.93 -1.61 -11.79
C PRO A 304 -27.90 -1.16 -10.68
N PRO A 305 -28.90 -0.31 -10.97
CA PRO A 305 -29.84 0.21 -9.95
C PRO A 305 -30.65 -0.87 -9.20
N LYS A 306 -30.79 -2.06 -9.80
CA LYS A 306 -31.49 -3.21 -9.19
C LYS A 306 -30.57 -4.12 -8.38
N SER A 307 -29.27 -3.84 -8.37
CA SER A 307 -28.27 -4.60 -7.64
C SER A 307 -28.04 -3.97 -6.26
N ARG A 308 -27.71 -4.80 -5.27
CA ARG A 308 -27.39 -4.38 -3.90
C ARG A 308 -25.99 -4.83 -3.53
N LEU A 309 -25.31 -4.01 -2.73
CA LEU A 309 -24.10 -4.42 -2.02
C LEU A 309 -24.52 -5.35 -0.88
N SER A 310 -24.22 -6.64 -1.02
CA SER A 310 -24.67 -7.68 -0.08
C SER A 310 -23.68 -7.91 1.05
N SER A 311 -22.39 -7.92 0.73
CA SER A 311 -21.36 -8.29 1.70
C SER A 311 -19.97 -7.70 1.44
N LEU A 312 -19.23 -7.53 2.54
CA LEU A 312 -17.81 -7.23 2.58
C LEU A 312 -17.05 -8.51 2.93
N VAL A 313 -16.09 -8.87 2.09
CA VAL A 313 -15.34 -10.13 2.19
C VAL A 313 -13.90 -9.83 2.60
N PHE A 314 -13.36 -10.61 3.53
CA PHE A 314 -11.98 -10.48 4.03
C PHE A 314 -11.23 -11.82 3.93
N GLY A 315 -9.94 -11.75 3.62
CA GLY A 315 -9.05 -12.92 3.58
C GLY A 315 -8.44 -13.30 4.93
N ASP A 316 -9.03 -12.88 6.05
CA ASP A 316 -8.50 -13.18 7.40
C ASP A 316 -8.61 -14.70 7.68
N LEU A 317 -7.61 -15.28 8.34
CA LEU A 317 -7.54 -16.74 8.52
C LEU A 317 -8.01 -17.18 9.92
N HIS A 318 -7.45 -16.69 11.03
CA HIS A 318 -7.84 -17.13 12.38
C HIS A 318 -7.68 -16.12 13.52
N LEU A 319 -7.04 -14.96 13.31
CA LEU A 319 -6.84 -13.95 14.36
C LEU A 319 -8.16 -13.33 14.85
N SER A 320 -8.70 -13.88 15.95
CA SER A 320 -10.05 -13.55 16.46
C SER A 320 -10.22 -12.06 16.81
N HIS A 321 -9.17 -11.44 17.35
CA HIS A 321 -9.18 -10.03 17.72
C HIS A 321 -9.27 -9.09 16.50
N ILE A 322 -8.70 -9.46 15.33
CA ILE A 322 -8.86 -8.74 14.06
C ILE A 322 -10.32 -8.82 13.61
N LYS A 323 -10.88 -10.03 13.61
CA LYS A 323 -12.26 -10.26 13.21
C LYS A 323 -13.26 -9.50 14.09
N GLU A 324 -13.13 -9.62 15.41
CA GLU A 324 -13.98 -8.90 16.37
C GLU A 324 -13.91 -7.39 16.18
N TRP A 325 -12.70 -6.88 15.93
CA TRP A 325 -12.51 -5.47 15.62
C TRP A 325 -13.22 -5.06 14.31
N ARG A 326 -13.11 -5.85 13.24
CA ARG A 326 -13.81 -5.58 11.96
C ARG A 326 -15.31 -5.61 12.14
N ASP A 327 -15.82 -6.62 12.85
CA ASP A 327 -17.23 -6.78 13.15
C ASP A 327 -17.76 -5.55 13.92
N LYS A 328 -16.97 -5.00 14.85
CA LYS A 328 -17.36 -3.79 15.61
C LYS A 328 -17.37 -2.51 14.76
N ILE A 329 -16.40 -2.34 13.88
CA ILE A 329 -16.19 -1.07 13.15
C ILE A 329 -16.97 -1.03 11.84
N LEU A 330 -17.09 -2.16 11.15
CA LEU A 330 -17.72 -2.24 9.83
C LEU A 330 -19.19 -2.69 9.89
N SER A 331 -19.70 -3.17 11.03
CA SER A 331 -21.15 -3.39 11.22
C SER A 331 -21.99 -2.12 11.06
N GLN A 332 -21.36 -0.94 11.13
CA GLN A 332 -21.98 0.35 10.83
C GLN A 332 -22.22 0.59 9.33
N LEU A 333 -21.65 -0.26 8.48
CA LEU A 333 -21.90 -0.28 7.04
C LEU A 333 -22.93 -1.38 6.81
N ASP A 334 -24.10 -1.07 6.23
CA ASP A 334 -25.24 -1.99 6.03
C ASP A 334 -24.93 -3.16 5.08
N CYS A 335 -23.91 -3.96 5.38
CA CYS A 335 -23.35 -5.04 4.59
C CYS A 335 -22.97 -6.20 5.52
N LYS A 336 -23.25 -7.44 5.10
CA LYS A 336 -22.81 -8.63 5.84
C LYS A 336 -21.29 -8.79 5.73
N LEU A 337 -20.62 -9.19 6.81
CA LEU A 337 -19.20 -9.52 6.76
C LEU A 337 -19.01 -11.02 6.49
N GLU A 338 -18.13 -11.37 5.53
CA GLU A 338 -17.82 -12.74 5.13
C GLU A 338 -16.31 -13.00 5.23
N TYR A 339 -15.94 -14.17 5.77
CA TYR A 339 -14.56 -14.59 6.00
C TYR A 339 -14.34 -16.00 5.42
N PRO A 340 -14.20 -16.16 4.09
CA PRO A 340 -14.18 -17.46 3.42
C PRO A 340 -13.02 -18.38 3.83
N LEU A 341 -11.94 -17.81 4.37
CA LEU A 341 -10.75 -18.55 4.82
C LEU A 341 -10.74 -18.81 6.33
N TRP A 342 -11.77 -18.35 7.06
CA TRP A 342 -11.77 -18.40 8.52
C TRP A 342 -11.66 -19.82 9.08
N LYS A 343 -10.66 -20.05 9.92
CA LYS A 343 -10.29 -21.32 10.54
C LYS A 343 -10.07 -22.46 9.55
N ARG A 344 -9.75 -22.14 8.28
CA ARG A 344 -9.33 -23.17 7.33
C ARG A 344 -7.92 -23.67 7.69
N PRO A 345 -7.67 -24.99 7.64
CA PRO A 345 -6.34 -25.53 7.84
C PRO A 345 -5.33 -24.95 6.84
N TYR A 346 -4.13 -24.62 7.31
CA TYR A 346 -3.06 -24.12 6.45
C TYR A 346 -2.63 -25.12 5.38
N SER A 347 -2.76 -26.43 5.65
CA SER A 347 -2.56 -27.48 4.65
C SER A 347 -3.44 -27.27 3.42
N ASP A 348 -4.74 -27.03 3.63
CA ASP A 348 -5.73 -26.88 2.57
C ASP A 348 -5.50 -25.59 1.79
N LEU A 349 -5.10 -24.52 2.49
CA LEU A 349 -4.74 -23.24 1.87
C LEU A 349 -3.48 -23.38 1.00
N MET A 350 -2.49 -24.16 1.47
CA MET A 350 -1.26 -24.43 0.74
C MET A 350 -1.55 -25.27 -0.51
N GLU A 351 -2.38 -26.32 -0.38
CA GLU A 351 -2.83 -27.13 -1.52
C GLU A 351 -3.57 -26.27 -2.57
N ASP A 352 -4.45 -25.36 -2.13
CA ASP A 352 -5.16 -24.45 -3.03
C ASP A 352 -4.21 -23.46 -3.72
N LEU A 353 -3.18 -23.00 -3.01
CA LEU A 353 -2.13 -22.14 -3.57
C LEU A 353 -1.30 -22.89 -4.62
N GLU A 354 -0.86 -24.11 -4.35
CA GLU A 354 -0.12 -24.96 -5.28
C GLU A 354 -0.95 -25.30 -6.52
N ALA A 355 -2.24 -25.60 -6.33
CA ALA A 355 -3.17 -25.87 -7.43
C ALA A 355 -3.32 -24.66 -8.37
N SER A 356 -3.18 -23.44 -7.86
CA SER A 356 -3.18 -22.22 -8.67
C SER A 356 -1.94 -22.08 -9.55
N LYS A 357 -0.83 -22.73 -9.17
CA LYS A 357 0.51 -22.62 -9.77
C LYS A 357 1.10 -21.20 -9.76
N VAL A 358 0.47 -20.27 -9.03
CA VAL A 358 0.87 -18.87 -9.04
C VAL A 358 2.07 -18.65 -8.13
N PRO A 359 3.17 -18.09 -8.64
CA PRO A 359 4.30 -17.75 -7.81
C PRO A 359 3.94 -16.66 -6.80
N CYS A 360 4.30 -16.90 -5.55
CA CYS A 360 4.15 -15.94 -4.45
C CYS A 360 5.52 -15.61 -3.91
N LYS A 361 5.82 -14.32 -3.75
CA LYS A 361 7.09 -13.85 -3.19
C LYS A 361 6.85 -13.04 -1.94
N VAL A 362 7.73 -13.18 -0.96
CA VAL A 362 7.75 -12.35 0.24
C VAL A 362 8.04 -10.91 -0.17
N SER A 363 7.10 -10.01 0.13
CA SER A 363 7.16 -8.60 -0.25
C SER A 363 7.51 -7.68 0.91
N GLY A 364 7.26 -8.11 2.15
CA GLY A 364 7.60 -7.42 3.38
C GLY A 364 7.92 -8.44 4.48
N THR A 365 8.82 -8.13 5.41
CA THR A 365 9.14 -9.04 6.52
C THR A 365 9.64 -8.28 7.74
N THR A 366 9.26 -8.76 8.93
CA THR A 366 9.83 -8.34 10.22
C THR A 366 10.88 -9.35 10.72
N ARG A 367 11.03 -10.47 10.03
CA ARG A 367 11.92 -11.60 10.33
C ARG A 367 12.87 -11.85 9.16
N GLU A 368 13.57 -10.80 8.71
CA GLU A 368 14.46 -10.82 7.53
C GLU A 368 15.53 -11.92 7.56
N LYS A 369 15.97 -12.34 8.76
CA LYS A 369 16.97 -13.41 8.90
C LYS A 369 16.38 -14.77 8.52
N GLU A 370 15.14 -15.02 8.92
CA GLU A 370 14.46 -16.29 8.74
C GLU A 370 13.71 -16.35 7.41
N VAL A 371 13.10 -15.24 7.01
CA VAL A 371 12.29 -15.09 5.80
C VAL A 371 12.69 -13.81 5.05
N PRO A 372 13.80 -13.83 4.30
CA PRO A 372 14.28 -12.65 3.56
C PRO A 372 13.30 -12.16 2.49
N LEU A 373 13.37 -10.87 2.15
CA LEU A 373 12.60 -10.30 1.04
C LEU A 373 12.88 -11.03 -0.29
N GLY A 374 11.83 -11.23 -1.07
CA GLY A 374 11.89 -11.92 -2.37
C GLY A 374 11.92 -13.45 -2.29
N THR A 375 11.98 -14.03 -1.08
CA THR A 375 11.85 -15.48 -0.89
C THR A 375 10.53 -15.98 -1.48
N SER A 376 10.55 -17.12 -2.16
CA SER A 376 9.32 -17.72 -2.68
C SER A 376 8.52 -18.34 -1.53
N PHE A 377 7.25 -18.00 -1.45
CA PHE A 377 6.32 -18.66 -0.54
C PHE A 377 5.77 -19.92 -1.22
N ASP A 378 6.35 -21.06 -0.85
CA ASP A 378 6.02 -22.39 -1.36
C ASP A 378 5.95 -23.43 -0.23
N ARG A 379 5.69 -24.70 -0.59
CA ARG A 379 5.65 -25.82 0.36
C ARG A 379 6.90 -25.92 1.23
N SER A 380 8.07 -25.69 0.64
CA SER A 380 9.36 -25.82 1.32
C SER A 380 9.52 -24.75 2.38
N LEU A 381 9.13 -23.50 2.08
CA LEU A 381 9.10 -22.44 3.10
C LEU A 381 8.07 -22.76 4.18
N TYR A 382 6.84 -23.13 3.80
CA TYR A 382 5.77 -23.47 4.73
C TYR A 382 6.21 -24.57 5.72
N GLU A 383 6.75 -25.69 5.23
CA GLU A 383 7.21 -26.80 6.06
C GLU A 383 8.39 -26.46 6.96
N ARG A 384 9.26 -25.55 6.51
CA ARG A 384 10.38 -25.04 7.34
C ARG A 384 9.89 -24.21 8.52
N LEU A 385 8.78 -23.47 8.35
CA LEU A 385 8.20 -22.64 9.39
C LEU A 385 7.32 -23.46 10.35
N ILE A 386 6.77 -24.61 9.92
CA ILE A 386 6.08 -25.55 10.80
C ILE A 386 7.07 -26.08 11.85
N GLY A 387 6.97 -25.55 13.07
CA GLY A 387 7.87 -25.89 14.18
C GLY A 387 8.82 -24.76 14.59
N SER A 388 8.79 -23.62 13.90
CA SER A 388 9.42 -22.37 14.35
C SER A 388 8.48 -21.56 15.25
N ASP A 389 8.98 -20.44 15.79
CA ASP A 389 8.17 -19.44 16.51
C ASP A 389 7.44 -18.47 15.57
N ILE A 390 7.61 -18.61 14.25
CA ILE A 390 7.01 -17.79 13.20
C ILE A 390 5.73 -18.48 12.72
N ASP A 391 4.63 -17.73 12.58
CA ASP A 391 3.43 -18.24 11.93
C ASP A 391 3.75 -18.67 10.48
N ALA A 392 3.41 -19.91 10.13
CA ALA A 392 3.82 -20.49 8.84
C ALA A 392 3.14 -19.83 7.63
N PHE A 393 2.04 -19.09 7.84
CA PHE A 393 1.43 -18.23 6.83
C PHE A 393 1.73 -16.74 7.09
N GLY A 394 2.51 -16.39 8.11
CA GLY A 394 2.86 -15.01 8.45
C GLY A 394 1.66 -14.17 8.92
N GLU A 395 0.64 -14.82 9.48
CA GLU A 395 -0.61 -14.14 9.85
C GLU A 395 -0.42 -13.11 10.98
N SER A 396 0.57 -13.30 11.85
CA SER A 396 0.87 -12.37 12.94
C SER A 396 1.72 -11.18 12.48
N GLY A 397 1.92 -10.99 11.18
CA GLY A 397 2.69 -9.90 10.59
C GLY A 397 4.18 -10.18 10.44
N GLU A 398 4.61 -11.44 10.53
CA GLU A 398 6.01 -11.83 10.37
C GLU A 398 6.50 -11.58 8.95
N PHE A 399 5.63 -11.83 7.96
CA PHE A 399 5.90 -11.50 6.57
C PHE A 399 4.61 -11.31 5.76
N HIS A 400 4.78 -10.60 4.66
CA HIS A 400 3.76 -10.29 3.68
C HIS A 400 4.18 -10.83 2.32
N SER A 401 3.22 -10.98 1.41
CA SER A 401 3.48 -11.60 0.12
C SER A 401 2.87 -10.81 -1.03
N LEU A 402 3.46 -10.96 -2.20
CA LEU A 402 2.92 -10.53 -3.47
C LEU A 402 2.65 -11.75 -4.34
N VAL A 403 1.42 -11.85 -4.84
CA VAL A 403 0.98 -12.93 -5.72
C VAL A 403 1.12 -12.51 -7.19
N MET A 404 1.97 -13.19 -7.95
CA MET A 404 2.29 -12.81 -9.33
C MET A 404 1.33 -13.48 -10.33
N VAL A 405 0.03 -13.21 -10.19
CA VAL A 405 -1.04 -13.87 -10.98
C VAL A 405 -0.83 -13.81 -12.50
N TRP A 406 -0.17 -12.76 -12.99
CA TRP A 406 0.10 -12.55 -14.42
C TRP A 406 1.05 -13.57 -15.04
N GLU A 407 1.73 -14.39 -14.24
CA GLU A 407 2.63 -15.44 -14.74
C GLU A 407 1.89 -16.72 -15.14
N VAL A 408 0.60 -16.83 -14.82
CA VAL A 408 -0.20 -18.05 -15.05
C VAL A 408 -1.51 -17.68 -15.76
N PRO A 409 -2.04 -18.50 -16.69
CA PRO A 409 -3.33 -18.22 -17.32
C PRO A 409 -4.48 -18.04 -16.32
N ARG A 410 -5.34 -17.04 -16.55
CA ARG A 410 -6.47 -16.68 -15.67
C ARG A 410 -7.32 -17.88 -15.21
N CYS A 411 -7.64 -18.81 -16.11
CA CYS A 411 -8.46 -19.97 -15.77
C CYS A 411 -7.80 -20.87 -14.71
N THR A 412 -6.49 -21.07 -14.79
CA THR A 412 -5.71 -21.83 -13.80
C THR A 412 -5.59 -21.05 -12.49
N VAL A 413 -5.27 -19.75 -12.57
CA VAL A 413 -5.15 -18.84 -11.42
C VAL A 413 -6.41 -18.85 -10.55
N LEU A 414 -7.58 -18.78 -11.19
CA LEU A 414 -8.87 -18.75 -10.50
C LEU A 414 -9.44 -20.15 -10.22
N GLY A 415 -8.90 -21.21 -10.83
CA GLY A 415 -9.47 -22.55 -10.73
C GLY A 415 -10.85 -22.65 -11.41
N LEU A 416 -11.05 -21.97 -12.54
CA LEU A 416 -12.31 -22.02 -13.28
C LEU A 416 -12.53 -23.43 -13.86
N ARG A 417 -13.73 -23.96 -13.68
CA ARG A 417 -14.15 -25.20 -14.35
C ARG A 417 -14.21 -24.95 -15.86
N LYS A 418 -13.69 -25.89 -16.65
CA LYS A 418 -13.75 -25.83 -18.12
C LYS A 418 -15.17 -26.06 -18.61
#